data_AF-A0A4Y2IBF3-F1
#
_entry.id   AF-A0A4Y2IBF3-F1
#
_cell.length_a   1.000
_cell.length_b   1.000
_cell.length_c   1.000
_cell.angle_alpha   90.00
_cell.angle_beta   90.00
_cell.angle_gamma   90.00
#
_symmetry.space_group_name_H-M   'P 1'
#
loop_
_entity.id
_entity.type
_entity.pdbx_description
1 polymer ?
#
loop_
_entity_poly.entity_id
_entity_poly.type
_entity_poly.pdbx_seq_one_letter_code
_entity_poly.pdbx_strand_id
1 'polypeptide(L)'
;MLLRQMQDLCGSRVGDELLRSLWLQRLPTQMQAILTTSSDDLNKLSIMANKIADVTSGSEICSNHVKTKVLETSTPNDCISNLQAQKVNFH
;
A
#
# COMPACT_ATOMS: atom_id res chain seq x y z
N MET A 1 0.12 -9.44 5.09
CA MET A 1 -1.13 -9.76 5.82
C MET A 1 -2.30 -10.17 4.94
N LEU A 2 -2.47 -9.61 3.72
CA LEU A 2 -3.62 -9.88 2.86
C LEU A 2 -3.90 -11.37 2.61
N LEU A 3 -2.86 -12.16 2.31
CA LEU A 3 -3.03 -13.59 2.04
C LEU A 3 -3.64 -14.34 3.24
N ARG A 4 -3.17 -14.04 4.45
CA ARG A 4 -3.65 -14.65 5.69
C ARG A 4 -5.13 -14.35 5.92
N GLN A 5 -5.56 -13.11 5.67
CA GLN A 5 -6.96 -12.72 5.81
C GLN A 5 -7.85 -13.44 4.79
N MET A 6 -7.36 -13.64 3.56
CA MET A 6 -8.09 -14.40 2.54
C MET A 6 -8.15 -15.89 2.88
N GLN A 7 -7.09 -16.47 3.47
CA GLN A 7 -7.10 -17.84 3.98
C GLN A 7 -8.09 -18.01 5.13
N ASP A 8 -8.11 -17.08 6.09
CA ASP A 8 -9.04 -17.13 7.23
C ASP A 8 -10.51 -17.00 6.77
N LEU A 9 -10.78 -16.16 5.76
CA LEU A 9 -12.13 -16.00 5.21
C LEU A 9 -12.58 -17.21 4.37
N CYS A 10 -11.70 -17.75 3.53
CA CYS A 10 -12.03 -18.83 2.60
C CYS A 10 -11.98 -20.21 3.26
N GLY A 11 -11.24 -20.36 4.37
CA GLY A 11 -10.95 -21.64 5.01
C GLY A 11 -10.38 -22.66 4.01
N SER A 12 -10.63 -23.94 4.26
CA SER A 12 -10.26 -25.05 3.35
C SER A 12 -11.20 -25.22 2.15
N ARG A 13 -12.14 -24.28 1.91
CA ARG A 13 -13.16 -24.42 0.86
C ARG A 13 -12.69 -23.94 -0.51
N VAL A 14 -11.65 -23.10 -0.55
CA VAL A 14 -11.09 -22.54 -1.79
C VAL A 14 -9.72 -23.14 -2.00
N GLY A 15 -9.51 -23.77 -3.16
CA GLY A 15 -8.22 -24.34 -3.53
C GLY A 15 -7.14 -23.28 -3.70
N ASP A 16 -5.89 -23.65 -3.43
CA ASP A 16 -4.72 -22.76 -3.45
C ASP A 16 -4.57 -22.02 -4.78
N GLU A 17 -4.96 -22.63 -5.90
CA GLU A 17 -4.91 -22.01 -7.22
C GLU A 17 -5.89 -20.84 -7.36
N LEU A 18 -7.15 -21.03 -6.94
CA LEU A 18 -8.15 -19.96 -6.95
C LEU A 18 -7.79 -18.85 -5.96
N LEU A 19 -7.31 -19.24 -4.78
CA LEU A 19 -6.85 -18.29 -3.77
C LEU A 19 -5.66 -17.47 -4.27
N ARG A 20 -4.73 -18.11 -4.99
CA ARG A 20 -3.61 -17.45 -5.67
C ARG A 20 -4.10 -16.44 -6.70
N SER A 21 -5.02 -16.82 -7.58
CA SER A 21 -5.56 -15.90 -8.59
C SER A 21 -6.26 -14.69 -7.97
N LEU A 22 -7.10 -14.91 -6.96
CA LEU A 22 -7.80 -13.84 -6.25
C LEU A 22 -6.81 -12.93 -5.50
N TRP A 23 -5.78 -13.50 -4.87
CA TRP A 23 -4.76 -12.74 -4.17
C TRP A 23 -3.93 -11.89 -5.14
N LEU A 24 -3.51 -12.44 -6.28
CA LEU A 24 -2.78 -11.70 -7.32
C LEU A 24 -3.62 -10.54 -7.87
N GLN A 25 -4.93 -10.74 -8.12
CA GLN A 25 -5.83 -9.68 -8.58
C GLN A 25 -5.93 -8.48 -7.62
N ARG A 26 -5.63 -8.67 -6.34
CA ARG A 26 -5.64 -7.59 -5.32
C ARG A 26 -4.32 -6.82 -5.22
N LEU A 27 -3.25 -7.29 -5.88
CA LEU A 27 -1.93 -6.67 -5.84
C LEU A 27 -1.74 -5.65 -6.96
N PRO A 28 -0.81 -4.68 -6.83
CA PRO A 28 -0.43 -3.79 -7.92
C PRO A 28 0.14 -4.55 -9.12
N THR A 29 -0.08 -4.04 -10.34
CA THR A 29 0.35 -4.68 -11.60
C THR A 29 1.84 -5.03 -11.63
N GLN A 30 2.69 -4.13 -11.11
CA GLN A 30 4.14 -4.34 -11.01
C GLN A 30 4.51 -5.55 -10.14
N MET A 31 3.76 -5.79 -9.06
CA MET A 31 3.98 -6.95 -8.19
C MET A 31 3.42 -8.23 -8.82
N GLN A 32 2.26 -8.15 -9.48
CA GLN A 32 1.67 -9.26 -10.22
C GLN A 32 2.61 -9.77 -11.33
N ALA A 33 3.22 -8.86 -12.10
CA ALA A 33 4.15 -9.22 -13.17
C ALA A 33 5.35 -10.04 -12.65
N ILE A 34 5.86 -9.69 -11.47
CA ILE A 34 6.99 -10.39 -10.84
C ILE A 34 6.54 -11.73 -10.24
N LEU A 35 5.38 -11.78 -9.59
CA LEU A 35 4.90 -13.00 -8.92
C LEU A 35 4.33 -14.04 -9.89
N THR A 36 3.80 -13.62 -11.03
CA THR A 36 3.21 -14.52 -12.03
C THR A 36 4.26 -15.36 -12.75
N THR A 37 5.51 -14.88 -12.83
CA THR A 37 6.61 -15.64 -13.44
C THR A 37 7.15 -16.75 -12.53
N SER A 38 6.86 -16.68 -11.23
CA SER A 38 7.21 -17.75 -10.29
C SER A 38 6.11 -18.80 -10.24
N SER A 39 6.47 -20.08 -10.34
CA SER A 39 5.57 -21.21 -10.16
C SER A 39 5.54 -21.73 -8.70
N ASP A 40 6.03 -20.94 -7.75
CA ASP A 40 6.13 -21.34 -6.34
C ASP A 40 4.76 -21.41 -5.64
N ASP A 41 4.78 -22.06 -4.48
CA ASP A 41 3.64 -22.18 -3.57
C ASP A 41 3.17 -20.82 -3.05
N LEU A 42 1.89 -20.73 -2.72
CA LEU A 42 1.24 -19.50 -2.27
C LEU A 42 1.93 -18.86 -1.05
N ASN A 43 2.46 -19.69 -0.14
CA ASN A 43 3.23 -19.22 1.00
C ASN A 43 4.53 -18.48 0.58
N LYS A 44 5.29 -19.05 -0.38
CA LYS A 44 6.52 -18.46 -0.90
C LYS A 44 6.24 -17.19 -1.70
N LEU A 45 5.18 -17.19 -2.51
CA LEU A 45 4.72 -15.99 -3.22
C LEU A 45 4.43 -14.85 -2.23
N SER A 46 3.81 -15.16 -1.07
CA SER A 46 3.54 -14.17 -0.03
C SER A 46 4.82 -13.54 0.53
N ILE A 47 5.86 -14.35 0.71
CA ILE A 47 7.17 -13.89 1.20
C ILE A 47 7.83 -13.00 0.16
N MET A 48 7.80 -13.40 -1.12
CA MET A 48 8.32 -12.57 -2.21
C MET A 48 7.56 -11.25 -2.35
N ALA A 49 6.24 -11.27 -2.19
CA ALA A 49 5.44 -10.06 -2.17
C ALA A 49 5.89 -9.13 -1.03
N ASN A 50 6.10 -9.65 0.18
CA ASN A 50 6.61 -8.82 1.27
C ASN A 50 7.95 -8.18 0.92
N LYS A 51 8.88 -8.95 0.36
CA LYS A 51 10.19 -8.45 -0.06
C LYS A 51 10.11 -7.39 -1.14
N ILE A 52 9.24 -7.57 -2.14
CA ILE A 52 9.01 -6.58 -3.20
C ILE A 52 8.46 -5.30 -2.58
N ALA A 53 7.49 -5.42 -1.66
CA ALA A 53 6.94 -4.26 -0.95
C ALA A 53 8.05 -3.51 -0.20
N ASP A 54 8.91 -4.22 0.54
CA ASP A 54 10.03 -3.64 1.28
C ASP A 54 10.98 -2.86 0.34
N VAL A 55 11.32 -3.43 -0.83
CA VAL A 55 12.18 -2.80 -1.83
C VAL A 55 11.51 -1.57 -2.46
N THR A 56 10.23 -1.65 -2.80
CA THR A 56 9.49 -0.52 -3.37
C THR A 56 9.26 0.61 -2.35
N SER A 57 9.16 0.27 -1.07
CA SER A 57 9.02 1.24 0.04
C SER A 57 10.36 1.88 0.40
N GLY A 58 11.47 1.15 0.23
CA GLY A 58 12.82 1.63 0.49
C GLY A 58 13.35 2.64 -0.53
N SER A 59 12.62 2.90 -1.63
CA SER A 59 12.94 3.93 -2.62
C SER A 59 12.41 5.31 -2.24
N GLU A 60 12.20 5.60 -0.96
CA GLU A 60 12.08 6.97 -0.45
C GLU A 60 13.48 7.52 -0.16
N ILE A 61 14.32 7.67 -1.20
CA ILE A 61 15.55 8.47 -1.05
C ILE A 61 15.13 9.94 -1.02
N CYS A 62 15.30 10.53 0.16
CA CYS A 62 15.20 11.96 0.48
C CYS A 62 13.82 12.62 0.33
N SER A 63 12.95 12.42 1.34
CA SER A 63 12.11 13.53 1.80
C SER A 63 12.28 13.66 3.31
N ASN A 64 12.91 14.75 3.75
CA ASN A 64 13.09 15.05 5.15
C ASN A 64 11.71 15.21 5.83
N HIS A 65 11.61 14.65 7.05
CA HIS A 65 10.73 15.05 8.15
C HIS A 65 9.49 14.16 8.47
N VAL A 66 9.71 13.34 9.51
CA VAL A 66 8.80 12.98 10.62
C VAL A 66 7.91 11.73 10.50
N LYS A 67 8.39 10.68 11.20
CA LYS A 67 7.76 9.94 12.30
C LYS A 67 6.28 9.54 12.13
N THR A 68 6.11 8.23 11.98
CA THR A 68 5.16 7.36 12.71
C THR A 68 3.82 7.98 13.07
N LYS A 69 2.75 7.55 12.39
CA LYS A 69 1.53 7.01 13.03
C LYS A 69 0.45 6.71 11.99
N VAL A 70 -0.19 5.58 12.25
CA VAL A 70 -1.54 5.18 11.85
C VAL A 70 -2.47 6.38 11.70
N LEU A 71 -3.39 6.25 10.73
CA LEU A 71 -4.79 6.64 10.80
C LEU A 71 -5.25 7.77 9.85
N GLU A 72 -6.39 7.47 9.22
CA GLU A 72 -7.45 8.37 8.78
C GLU A 72 -7.28 9.19 7.48
N THR A 73 -8.05 8.71 6.50
CA THR A 73 -8.95 9.49 5.64
C THR A 73 -9.28 10.90 6.14
N SER A 74 -8.96 11.94 5.36
CA SER A 74 -9.95 12.81 4.69
C SER A 74 -9.36 14.15 4.22
N THR A 75 -9.61 14.44 2.94
CA THR A 75 -9.76 15.75 2.26
C THR A 75 -8.61 16.77 2.24
N PRO A 76 -8.14 17.18 1.03
CA PRO A 76 -7.32 18.37 0.82
C PRO A 76 -8.22 19.61 0.64
N ASN A 77 -7.94 20.70 1.36
CA ASN A 77 -8.14 22.12 0.98
C ASN A 77 -8.55 22.98 2.19
N ASP A 78 -7.62 23.77 2.74
CA ASP A 78 -7.95 24.95 3.58
C ASP A 78 -6.82 26.01 3.63
N CYS A 79 -6.05 26.17 2.54
CA CYS A 79 -4.90 27.10 2.52
C CYS A 79 -5.15 28.45 1.82
N ILE A 80 -6.38 28.99 1.84
CA ILE A 80 -6.67 30.30 1.23
C ILE A 80 -7.49 31.17 2.18
N SER A 81 -6.89 31.66 3.28
CA SER A 81 -7.54 32.74 4.06
C SER A 81 -6.59 33.69 4.81
N ASN A 82 -5.28 33.45 4.85
CA ASN A 82 -4.39 34.26 5.72
C ASN A 82 -3.61 35.41 5.04
N LEU A 83 -3.83 35.72 3.75
CA LEU A 83 -3.07 36.79 3.08
C LEU A 83 -3.77 38.17 3.06
N GLN A 84 -5.00 38.30 3.56
CA GLN A 84 -5.75 39.57 3.48
C GLN A 84 -5.67 40.43 4.75
N ALA A 85 -5.00 39.99 5.82
CA ALA A 85 -4.96 40.72 7.09
C ALA A 85 -3.80 41.72 7.23
N GLN A 86 -2.89 41.83 6.26
CA GLN A 86 -1.71 42.71 6.35
C GLN A 86 -1.72 43.85 5.32
N LYS A 87 -2.84 44.56 5.20
CA LYS A 87 -2.90 45.81 4.41
C LYS A 87 -3.79 46.91 5.02
N VAL A 88 -3.82 47.04 6.35
CA VAL A 88 -4.55 48.13 7.04
C VAL A 88 -3.74 48.74 8.21
N ASN A 89 -2.41 48.85 8.10
CA ASN A 89 -1.59 49.55 9.10
C ASN A 89 -0.64 50.60 8.50
N PHE A 90 -1.07 51.23 7.41
CA PHE A 90 -0.43 52.46 6.92
C PHE A 90 -1.50 53.48 6.55
N HIS A 91 -2.02 54.19 7.57
CA HIS A 91 -2.22 55.64 7.54
C HIS A 91 -2.26 56.14 8.98
#